data_AF-A0AA40KBE7-F1
#
_entry.id   AF-A0AA40KBE7-F1
#
_cell.length_a   1.000
_cell.length_b   1.000
_cell.length_c   1.000
_cell.angle_alpha   90.00
_cell.angle_beta   90.00
_cell.angle_gamma   90.00
#
_symmetry.space_group_name_H-M   'P 1'
#
loop_
_entity.id
_entity.type
_entity.pdbx_description
1 polymer ?
#
loop_
_entity_poly.entity_id
_entity_poly.type
_entity_poly.pdbx_seq_one_letter_code
_entity_poly.pdbx_strand_id
1 'polypeptide(L)'
;APPAKRSRTNTPWTPAEEHRLKNLRDAGNSWAEIAKAFPSRTEGSVKKHWYKDMHYAEFAEDESQNLLIAIKEYENNKWKVIGQKVGKPAKACEQHAKEHWPGKVSTDRALNVTMTDVVSSQTSSLKRKGASHQLPAEPEAIPAT
;
A
#
# COMPACT_ATOMS: atom_id res chain seq x y z
N ALA A 1 -20.93 33.77 -35.73
CA ALA A 1 -19.68 32.97 -35.68
C ALA A 1 -19.90 31.78 -34.75
N PRO A 2 -19.58 30.53 -35.13
CA PRO A 2 -19.65 29.41 -34.21
C PRO A 2 -18.53 29.53 -33.16
N PRO A 3 -18.80 29.27 -31.87
CA PRO A 3 -17.79 29.41 -30.83
C PRO A 3 -16.67 28.38 -31.04
N ALA A 4 -15.43 28.87 -30.98
CA ALA A 4 -14.22 28.09 -31.21
C ALA A 4 -14.20 26.82 -30.34
N LYS A 5 -13.93 25.66 -30.99
CA LYS A 5 -13.70 24.40 -30.29
C LYS A 5 -12.41 24.54 -29.48
N ARG A 6 -12.54 24.75 -28.17
CA ARG A 6 -11.41 24.78 -27.25
C ARG A 6 -10.73 23.43 -27.32
N SER A 7 -9.47 23.42 -27.75
CA SER A 7 -8.59 22.26 -27.70
C SER A 7 -8.62 21.66 -26.29
N ARG A 8 -8.55 20.33 -26.18
CA ARG A 8 -8.41 19.62 -24.89
C ARG A 8 -7.03 19.95 -24.30
N THR A 9 -6.87 21.17 -23.81
CA THR A 9 -5.73 21.52 -22.98
C THR A 9 -6.00 20.86 -21.63
N ASN A 10 -5.17 19.88 -21.31
CA ASN A 10 -5.14 19.17 -20.04
C ASN A 10 -4.76 20.15 -18.92
N THR A 11 -5.64 21.09 -18.59
CA THR A 11 -5.40 22.07 -17.53
C THR A 11 -5.23 21.28 -16.23
N PRO A 12 -4.11 21.41 -15.51
CA PRO A 12 -3.94 20.77 -14.22
C PRO A 12 -4.99 21.31 -13.24
N TRP A 13 -5.49 20.49 -12.31
CA TRP A 13 -6.39 20.97 -11.27
C TRP A 13 -5.61 21.81 -10.27
N THR A 14 -6.13 22.99 -9.96
CA THR A 14 -5.56 23.84 -8.93
C THR A 14 -6.11 23.47 -7.55
N PRO A 15 -5.34 23.67 -6.47
CA PRO A 15 -5.82 23.37 -5.11
C PRO A 15 -7.09 24.16 -4.75
N ALA A 16 -7.28 25.35 -5.32
CA ALA A 16 -8.51 26.13 -5.16
C ALA A 16 -9.71 25.48 -5.86
N GLU A 17 -9.52 24.93 -7.07
CA GLU A 17 -10.57 24.16 -7.76
C GLU A 17 -10.91 22.88 -6.99
N GLU A 18 -9.91 22.19 -6.45
CA GLU A 18 -10.08 20.98 -5.63
C GLU A 18 -10.85 21.25 -4.34
N HIS A 19 -10.47 22.29 -3.60
CA HIS A 19 -11.18 22.68 -2.39
C HIS A 19 -12.65 23.02 -2.68
N ARG A 20 -12.91 23.73 -3.79
CA ARG A 20 -14.27 24.04 -4.22
C ARG A 20 -15.06 22.78 -4.60
N LEU A 21 -14.42 21.83 -5.28
CA LEU A 21 -15.01 20.55 -5.66
C LEU A 21 -15.39 19.74 -4.41
N LYS A 22 -14.50 19.65 -3.43
CA LYS A 22 -14.75 19.01 -2.13
C LYS A 22 -15.95 19.61 -1.42
N ASN A 23 -16.00 20.93 -1.28
CA ASN A 23 -17.09 21.61 -0.58
C ASN A 23 -18.45 21.38 -1.26
N LEU A 24 -18.51 21.46 -2.59
CA LEU A 24 -19.76 21.23 -3.31
C LEU A 24 -20.22 19.77 -3.20
N ARG A 25 -19.27 18.83 -3.17
CA ARG A 25 -19.58 17.40 -3.03
C ARG A 25 -20.03 17.04 -1.62
N ASP A 26 -19.39 17.61 -0.60
CA ASP A 26 -19.76 17.45 0.82
C ASP A 26 -21.16 18.04 1.09
N ALA A 27 -21.48 19.17 0.44
CA ALA A 27 -22.81 19.76 0.44
C ALA A 27 -23.88 18.94 -0.32
N GLY A 28 -23.53 17.77 -0.88
CA GLY A 28 -24.47 16.85 -1.53
C GLY A 28 -24.89 17.23 -2.95
N ASN A 29 -24.19 18.17 -3.61
CA ASN A 29 -24.55 18.60 -4.96
C ASN A 29 -24.37 17.49 -6.01
N SER A 30 -25.22 17.50 -7.02
CA SER A 30 -25.11 16.59 -8.17
C SER A 30 -23.93 16.99 -9.07
N TRP A 31 -23.33 16.03 -9.78
CA TRP A 31 -22.20 16.30 -10.68
C TRP A 31 -22.48 17.39 -11.73
N ALA A 32 -23.72 17.43 -12.24
CA ALA A 32 -24.17 18.45 -13.18
C ALA A 32 -24.17 19.86 -12.55
N GLU A 33 -24.49 19.97 -11.27
CA GLU A 33 -24.48 21.24 -10.53
C GLU A 33 -23.06 21.66 -10.20
N ILE A 34 -22.24 20.71 -9.78
CA ILE A 34 -20.81 20.93 -9.53
C ILE A 34 -20.12 21.42 -10.81
N ALA A 35 -20.38 20.81 -11.96
CA ALA A 35 -19.78 21.21 -13.24
C ALA A 35 -20.09 22.66 -13.63
N LYS A 36 -21.27 23.19 -13.24
CA LYS A 36 -21.62 24.61 -13.47
C LYS A 36 -20.71 25.57 -12.69
N ALA A 37 -20.14 25.13 -11.56
CA ALA A 37 -19.20 25.93 -10.78
C ALA A 37 -17.79 25.99 -11.42
N PHE A 38 -17.52 25.18 -12.45
CA PHE A 38 -16.23 25.10 -13.14
C PHE A 38 -16.38 25.41 -14.64
N PRO A 39 -16.33 26.68 -15.06
CA PRO A 39 -16.54 27.07 -16.47
C PRO A 39 -15.47 26.54 -17.44
N SER A 40 -14.32 26.11 -16.91
CA SER A 40 -13.22 25.48 -17.66
C SER A 40 -13.29 23.94 -17.68
N ARG A 41 -14.19 23.31 -16.91
CA ARG A 41 -14.25 21.86 -16.74
C ARG A 41 -15.61 21.31 -17.16
N THR A 42 -15.60 20.09 -17.69
CA THR A 42 -16.83 19.36 -18.01
C THR A 42 -17.20 18.43 -16.85
N GLU A 43 -18.48 18.03 -16.76
CA GLU A 43 -18.94 17.05 -15.76
C GLU A 43 -18.09 15.78 -15.74
N GLY A 44 -17.73 15.27 -16.92
CA GLY A 44 -16.86 14.10 -17.04
C GLY A 44 -15.46 14.34 -16.47
N SER A 45 -14.89 15.54 -16.65
CA SER A 45 -13.61 15.92 -16.06
C SER A 45 -13.69 16.02 -14.54
N VAL A 46 -14.79 16.55 -14.00
CA VAL A 46 -15.04 16.68 -12.56
C VAL A 46 -15.18 15.30 -11.91
N LYS A 47 -16.01 14.42 -12.49
CA LYS A 47 -16.16 13.02 -12.02
C LYS A 47 -14.84 12.28 -12.04
N LYS A 48 -14.11 12.39 -13.15
CA LYS A 48 -12.81 11.72 -13.30
C LYS A 48 -11.83 12.18 -12.23
N HIS A 49 -11.69 13.49 -12.03
CA HIS A 49 -10.81 14.05 -10.99
C HIS A 49 -11.25 13.62 -9.59
N TRP A 50 -12.55 13.63 -9.33
CA TRP A 50 -13.07 13.16 -8.04
C TRP A 50 -12.68 11.71 -7.76
N TYR A 51 -13.02 10.77 -8.65
CA TYR A 51 -12.74 9.35 -8.40
C TYR A 51 -11.25 8.98 -8.51
N LYS A 52 -10.50 9.69 -9.33
CA LYS A 52 -9.09 9.37 -9.60
C LYS A 52 -8.14 10.05 -8.62
N ASP A 53 -8.41 11.30 -8.26
CA ASP A 53 -7.41 12.17 -7.62
C ASP A 53 -7.88 12.72 -6.26
N MET A 54 -9.19 12.91 -6.02
CA MET A 54 -9.72 13.45 -4.76
C MET A 54 -10.38 12.44 -3.81
N HIS A 55 -10.86 11.32 -4.33
CA HIS A 55 -11.53 10.26 -3.57
C HIS A 55 -10.62 9.04 -3.45
N TYR A 56 -9.34 9.28 -3.16
CA TYR A 56 -8.61 8.29 -2.38
C TYR A 56 -9.32 8.24 -1.03
N ALA A 57 -9.87 7.07 -0.68
CA ALA A 57 -10.09 6.80 0.73
C ALA A 57 -8.69 6.89 1.35
N GLU A 58 -8.41 7.98 2.05
CA GLU A 58 -7.24 8.03 2.92
C GLU A 58 -7.48 6.93 3.94
N PHE A 59 -6.82 5.80 3.74
CA PHE A 59 -6.84 4.73 4.72
C PHE A 59 -6.15 5.29 5.96
N ALA A 60 -6.88 5.41 7.07
CA ALA A 60 -6.24 5.67 8.35
C ALA A 60 -5.16 4.60 8.62
N GLU A 61 -4.24 4.88 9.55
CA GLU A 61 -3.18 3.92 9.90
C GLU A 61 -3.74 2.53 10.24
N ASP A 62 -4.83 2.46 11.01
CA ASP A 62 -5.54 1.21 11.34
C ASP A 62 -6.12 0.49 10.10
N GLU A 63 -6.76 1.23 9.20
CA GLU A 63 -7.35 0.63 7.98
C GLU A 63 -6.27 0.13 7.02
N SER A 64 -5.15 0.84 6.96
CA SER A 64 -3.96 0.43 6.21
C SER A 64 -3.36 -0.87 6.78
N GLN A 65 -3.33 -1.00 8.10
CA GLN A 65 -2.90 -2.23 8.76
C GLN A 65 -3.89 -3.38 8.51
N ASN A 66 -5.20 -3.12 8.59
CA ASN A 66 -6.24 -4.10 8.28
C ASN A 66 -6.15 -4.59 6.84
N LEU A 67 -5.87 -3.69 5.89
CA LEU A 67 -5.62 -4.06 4.50
C LEU A 67 -4.41 -4.97 4.37
N LEU A 68 -3.31 -4.66 5.05
CA LEU A 68 -2.11 -5.51 5.05
C LEU A 68 -2.37 -6.90 5.65
N ILE A 69 -3.14 -6.96 6.74
CA ILE A 69 -3.56 -8.21 7.37
C ILE A 69 -4.39 -9.04 6.39
N ALA A 70 -5.37 -8.42 5.71
CA ALA A 70 -6.21 -9.08 4.73
C ALA A 70 -5.40 -9.62 3.53
N ILE A 71 -4.43 -8.84 3.03
CA ILE A 71 -3.52 -9.28 1.96
C ILE A 71 -2.70 -10.50 2.41
N LYS A 72 -2.12 -10.45 3.61
CA LYS A 72 -1.32 -11.54 4.16
C LYS A 72 -2.17 -12.81 4.36
N GLU A 73 -3.39 -12.66 4.85
CA GLU A 73 -4.32 -13.77 5.01
C GLU A 73 -4.70 -14.40 3.66
N TYR A 74 -4.94 -13.58 2.64
CA TYR A 74 -5.19 -14.06 1.29
C TYR A 74 -4.00 -14.87 0.75
N GLU A 75 -2.77 -14.36 0.87
CA GLU A 75 -1.57 -15.07 0.41
C GLU A 75 -1.39 -16.45 1.10
N ASN A 76 -1.73 -16.53 2.39
CA ASN A 76 -1.69 -17.79 3.14
C ASN A 76 -2.81 -18.77 2.75
N ASN A 77 -3.98 -18.26 2.36
CA ASN A 77 -5.16 -19.09 2.06
C ASN A 77 -5.37 -19.36 0.56
N LYS A 78 -4.74 -18.61 -0.35
CA LYS A 78 -4.94 -18.76 -1.80
C LYS A 78 -4.67 -20.18 -2.28
N TRP A 79 -3.62 -20.82 -1.79
CA TRP A 79 -3.27 -22.19 -2.17
C TRP A 79 -4.24 -23.23 -1.60
N LYS A 80 -4.88 -22.95 -0.47
CA LYS A 80 -5.96 -23.81 0.05
C LYS A 80 -7.18 -23.78 -0.86
N VAL A 81 -7.55 -22.60 -1.34
CA VAL A 81 -8.67 -22.43 -2.29
C VAL A 81 -8.34 -23.06 -3.63
N ILE A 82 -7.13 -22.80 -4.16
CA ILE A 82 -6.66 -23.40 -5.42
C ILE A 82 -6.62 -24.92 -5.31
N GLY A 83 -6.03 -25.45 -4.23
CA GLY A 83 -5.92 -26.89 -3.99
C GLY A 83 -7.28 -27.60 -3.95
N GLN A 84 -8.27 -27.01 -3.28
CA GLN A 84 -9.65 -27.51 -3.31
C GLN A 84 -10.23 -27.52 -4.73
N LYS A 85 -9.96 -26.49 -5.54
CA LYS A 85 -10.45 -26.40 -6.92
C LYS A 85 -9.77 -27.40 -7.86
N VAL A 86 -8.48 -27.65 -7.70
CA VAL A 86 -7.71 -28.60 -8.53
C VAL A 86 -7.70 -30.04 -7.98
N GLY A 87 -8.29 -30.27 -6.81
CA GLY A 87 -8.31 -31.59 -6.15
C GLY A 87 -6.93 -32.06 -5.68
N LYS A 88 -6.02 -31.14 -5.35
CA LYS A 88 -4.64 -31.41 -4.92
C LYS A 88 -4.31 -30.68 -3.63
N PRO A 89 -3.39 -31.18 -2.79
CA PRO A 89 -3.01 -30.47 -1.57
C PRO A 89 -2.38 -29.11 -1.89
N ALA A 90 -2.70 -28.11 -1.07
CA ALA A 90 -2.28 -26.71 -1.26
C ALA A 90 -0.76 -26.56 -1.50
N LYS A 91 0.04 -27.31 -0.74
CA LYS A 91 1.51 -27.30 -0.87
C LYS A 91 2.02 -27.83 -2.20
N ALA A 92 1.36 -28.84 -2.77
CA ALA A 92 1.73 -29.35 -4.09
C ALA A 92 1.39 -28.33 -5.19
N CYS A 93 0.24 -27.65 -5.06
CA CYS A 93 -0.16 -26.60 -6.00
C CYS A 93 0.82 -25.42 -5.97
N GLU A 94 1.21 -25.01 -4.76
CA GLU A 94 2.21 -23.95 -4.55
C GLU A 94 3.55 -24.29 -5.18
N GLN A 95 4.10 -25.47 -4.90
CA GLN A 95 5.39 -25.91 -5.44
C GLN A 95 5.34 -26.00 -6.97
N HIS A 96 4.34 -26.69 -7.50
CA HIS A 96 4.17 -26.86 -8.94
C HIS A 96 4.08 -25.50 -9.64
N ALA A 97 3.33 -24.55 -9.07
CA ALA A 97 3.19 -23.23 -9.65
C ALA A 97 4.49 -22.42 -9.60
N LYS A 98 5.29 -22.53 -8.52
CA LYS A 98 6.61 -21.89 -8.43
C LYS A 98 7.60 -22.41 -9.47
N GLU A 99 7.54 -23.72 -9.77
CA GLU A 99 8.44 -24.35 -10.74
C GLU A 99 8.03 -24.08 -12.19
N HIS A 100 6.73 -24.08 -12.49
CA HIS A 100 6.22 -23.98 -13.85
C HIS A 100 5.90 -22.53 -14.27
N TRP A 101 5.65 -21.65 -13.30
CA TRP A 101 5.36 -20.23 -13.54
C TRP A 101 6.04 -19.30 -12.52
N PRO A 102 7.39 -19.32 -12.40
CA PRO A 102 8.13 -18.53 -11.41
C PRO A 102 7.84 -17.02 -11.51
N GLY A 103 7.54 -16.51 -12.72
CA GLY A 103 7.21 -15.09 -12.95
C GLY A 103 5.73 -14.70 -12.77
N LYS A 104 4.81 -15.66 -12.63
CA LYS A 104 3.37 -15.38 -12.41
C LYS A 104 2.91 -15.58 -10.97
N VAL A 105 3.71 -16.29 -10.17
CA VAL A 105 3.36 -16.73 -8.82
C VAL A 105 3.95 -15.84 -7.72
N SER A 106 4.96 -15.03 -8.07
CA SER A 106 5.56 -14.05 -7.16
C SER A 106 4.98 -12.66 -7.42
N THR A 107 4.06 -12.24 -6.55
CA THR A 107 3.60 -10.83 -6.45
C THR A 107 4.45 -10.03 -5.44
N ASP A 108 5.58 -10.57 -4.96
CA ASP A 108 6.13 -10.13 -3.67
C ASP A 108 7.49 -9.41 -3.71
N ARG A 109 8.15 -9.23 -4.87
CA ARG A 109 9.50 -8.62 -4.84
C ARG A 109 9.52 -7.12 -4.48
N ALA A 110 8.38 -6.45 -4.42
CA ALA A 110 8.33 -5.00 -4.17
C ALA A 110 7.80 -4.60 -2.78
N LEU A 111 7.09 -5.49 -2.06
CA LEU A 111 6.42 -5.14 -0.79
C LEU A 111 7.10 -5.72 0.46
N ASN A 112 7.96 -6.71 0.31
CA ASN A 112 8.71 -7.29 1.43
C ASN A 112 9.95 -6.47 1.84
N VAL A 113 10.48 -5.61 0.95
CA VAL A 113 11.63 -4.73 1.22
C VAL A 113 11.29 -3.57 2.17
N THR A 114 10.04 -3.11 2.25
CA THR A 114 9.70 -1.96 3.11
C THR A 114 9.38 -2.34 4.55
N MET A 115 8.97 -3.58 4.81
CA MET A 115 8.54 -4.01 6.15
C MET A 115 9.71 -4.54 7.01
N THR A 116 10.78 -5.05 6.40
CA THR A 116 12.00 -5.47 7.11
C THR A 116 12.85 -4.29 7.59
N ASP A 117 12.87 -3.18 6.85
CA ASP A 117 13.63 -1.98 7.23
C ASP A 117 12.97 -1.18 8.36
N VAL A 118 11.64 -1.20 8.48
CA VAL A 118 10.93 -0.50 9.56
C VAL A 118 11.02 -1.26 10.89
N VAL A 119 10.96 -2.59 10.86
CA VAL A 119 11.10 -3.42 12.08
C VAL A 119 12.55 -3.42 12.58
N SER A 120 13.54 -3.45 11.69
CA SER A 120 14.97 -3.34 12.07
C SER A 120 15.31 -1.98 12.69
N SER A 121 14.62 -0.91 12.26
CA SER A 121 14.79 0.44 12.81
C SER A 121 14.27 0.55 14.25
N GLN A 122 13.19 -0.16 14.61
CA GLN A 122 12.64 -0.16 15.97
C GLN A 122 13.46 -1.02 16.94
N THR A 123 14.03 -2.15 16.51
CA THR A 123 14.87 -3.00 17.38
C THR A 123 16.24 -2.39 17.68
N SER A 124 16.74 -1.51 16.81
CA SER A 124 18.06 -0.88 16.96
C SER A 124 18.10 0.21 18.05
N SER A 125 16.95 0.78 18.40
CA SER A 125 16.89 1.86 19.39
C SER A 125 16.94 1.38 20.85
N LEU A 126 16.74 0.08 21.13
CA LEU A 126 16.72 -0.45 22.49
C LEU A 126 18.07 -1.05 22.97
N LYS A 127 19.11 -1.11 22.12
CA LYS A 127 20.41 -1.71 22.49
C LYS A 127 21.50 -0.71 22.91
N ARG A 128 21.19 0.61 22.98
CA ARG A 128 22.18 1.67 23.31
C ARG A 128 22.26 2.09 24.79
N LYS A 129 21.65 1.33 25.71
CA LYS A 129 21.88 1.50 27.17
C LYS A 129 22.32 0.17 27.76
N GLY A 130 23.62 -0.08 27.78
CA GLY A 130 24.16 -1.30 28.39
C GLY A 130 25.58 -1.61 27.98
N ALA A 131 26.53 -0.72 28.27
CA ALA A 131 27.94 -1.05 28.24
C ALA A 131 28.63 -0.31 29.40
N SER A 132 29.06 -1.08 30.40
CA SER A 132 30.44 -1.07 30.92
C SER A 132 30.44 -1.54 32.38
N HIS A 133 30.69 -2.84 32.59
CA HIS A 133 31.47 -3.29 33.73
C HIS A 133 32.27 -4.53 33.32
N GLN A 134 33.58 -4.34 33.37
CA GLN A 134 34.61 -5.23 32.88
C GLN A 134 34.93 -6.26 33.97
N LEU A 135 34.82 -7.54 33.66
CA LEU A 135 35.31 -8.63 34.51
C LEU A 135 36.79 -8.90 34.15
N PRO A 136 37.72 -8.85 35.12
CA PRO A 136 39.11 -9.24 34.87
C PRO A 136 39.30 -10.76 34.92
N ALA A 137 40.32 -11.19 34.19
CA ALA A 137 40.71 -12.55 33.84
C ALA A 137 41.02 -13.47 35.02
N GLU A 138 40.70 -14.75 34.83
CA GLU A 138 41.06 -15.89 35.70
C GLU A 138 42.43 -16.46 35.24
N PRO A 139 43.41 -16.66 36.13
CA PRO A 139 44.67 -17.32 35.77
C PRO A 139 44.60 -18.85 35.85
N GLU A 140 45.30 -19.47 34.90
CA GLU A 140 45.49 -20.90 34.63
C GLU A 140 46.13 -21.76 35.74
N ALA A 141 45.80 -23.06 35.68
CA ALA A 141 46.52 -24.26 36.16
C ALA A 141 46.73 -24.38 37.69
N ILE A 142 46.70 -25.55 38.34
CA ILE A 142 47.60 -26.72 38.20
C ILE A 142 46.92 -27.98 38.82
N PRO A 143 47.13 -29.21 38.31
CA PRO A 143 46.57 -30.46 38.86
C PRO A 143 47.48 -31.15 39.87
N ALA A 144 46.90 -31.86 40.85
CA ALA A 144 47.50 -32.88 41.72
C ALA A 144 46.38 -33.43 42.63
N THR A 145 46.29 -34.70 43.05
CA THR A 145 46.94 -35.99 42.79
C THR A 145 45.96 -37.03 43.34
#